data_AF-A0A7K3Y3P5-F1
#
_entry.id   AF-A0A7K3Y3P5-F1
#
_cell.length_a   1.000
_cell.length_b   1.000
_cell.length_c   1.000
_cell.angle_alpha   90.00
_cell.angle_beta   90.00
_cell.angle_gamma   90.00
#
_symmetry.space_group_name_H-M   'P 1'
#
loop_
_entity.id
_entity.type
_entity.pdbx_description
1 polymer ?
#
loop_
_entity_poly.entity_id
_entity_poly.type
_entity_poly.pdbx_seq_one_letter_code
_entity_poly.pdbx_strand_id
1 'polypeptide(L)'
;MAAERVFIVAGKEFTDHLSSRKFLVILALLLMLSLLGMHQGIDQYNRDLEVYNQQLQATGDTADPVGMMPERPSILIIFRQLESSLMVFGGVLAIATGADLVSKEKESRSLKTLLARPIYRDEIINGKALGGMT
;
A
#
# COMPACT_ATOMS: atom_id res chain seq x y z
N MET A 1 27.83 -15.05 15.97
CA MET A 1 27.70 -14.37 17.27
C MET A 1 27.25 -12.91 17.14
N ALA A 2 27.98 -12.02 16.45
CA ALA A 2 27.54 -10.61 16.27
C ALA A 2 26.32 -10.46 15.34
N ALA A 3 26.34 -11.09 14.15
CA ALA A 3 25.23 -11.04 13.18
C ALA A 3 23.91 -11.62 13.74
N GLU A 4 24.01 -12.64 14.57
CA GLU A 4 22.86 -13.31 15.19
C GLU A 4 22.14 -12.40 16.20
N ARG A 5 22.90 -11.60 16.97
CA ARG A 5 22.35 -10.60 17.88
C ARG A 5 21.66 -9.46 17.13
N VAL A 6 22.25 -9.01 16.01
CA VAL A 6 21.65 -7.98 15.15
C VAL A 6 20.31 -8.45 14.57
N PHE A 7 20.21 -9.68 14.08
CA PHE A 7 18.96 -10.24 13.56
C PHE A 7 17.88 -10.40 14.63
N ILE A 8 18.24 -10.82 15.85
CA ILE A 8 17.28 -10.94 16.96
C ILE A 8 16.73 -9.56 17.36
N VAL A 9 17.60 -8.54 17.42
CA VAL A 9 17.18 -7.16 17.73
C VAL A 9 16.31 -6.59 16.61
N ALA A 10 16.69 -6.77 15.35
CA ALA A 10 15.91 -6.32 14.19
C ALA A 10 14.53 -7.01 14.13
N GLY A 11 14.46 -8.32 14.38
CA GLY A 11 13.18 -9.04 14.39
C GLY A 11 12.25 -8.61 15.53
N LYS A 12 12.83 -8.26 16.69
CA LYS A 12 12.05 -7.72 17.82
C LYS A 12 11.51 -6.32 17.51
N GLU A 13 12.36 -5.42 17.03
CA GLU A 13 11.95 -4.07 16.61
C GLU A 13 10.89 -4.12 15.51
N PHE A 14 11.08 -4.99 14.50
CA PHE A 14 10.10 -5.19 13.43
C PHE A 14 8.73 -5.64 13.96
N THR A 15 8.71 -6.61 14.87
CA THR A 15 7.47 -7.13 15.46
C THR A 15 6.78 -6.07 16.32
N ASP A 16 7.54 -5.29 17.09
CA ASP A 16 7.01 -4.18 17.88
C ASP A 16 6.43 -3.07 16.97
N HIS A 17 7.05 -2.81 15.81
CA HIS A 17 6.54 -1.89 14.80
C HIS A 17 5.24 -2.40 14.16
N LEU A 18 5.22 -3.66 13.71
CA LEU A 18 4.10 -4.29 13.03
C LEU A 18 2.90 -4.50 13.96
N SER A 19 3.13 -4.80 15.24
CA SER A 19 2.08 -4.97 16.23
C SER A 19 1.60 -3.64 16.85
N SER A 20 2.20 -2.51 16.45
CA SER A 20 1.83 -1.22 17.02
C SER A 20 0.41 -0.80 16.60
N ARG A 21 -0.35 -0.20 17.52
CA ARG A 21 -1.70 0.31 17.23
C ARG A 21 -1.71 1.30 16.06
N LYS A 22 -0.67 2.12 15.93
CA LYS A 22 -0.52 3.08 14.83
C LYS A 22 -0.39 2.36 13.48
N PHE A 23 0.47 1.34 13.40
CA PHE A 23 0.62 0.53 12.19
C PHE A 23 -0.70 -0.15 11.81
N LEU A 24 -1.38 -0.77 12.78
CA LEU A 24 -2.67 -1.42 12.53
C LEU A 24 -3.74 -0.44 12.02
N VAL A 25 -3.77 0.79 12.53
CA VAL A 25 -4.68 1.84 12.03
C VAL A 25 -4.34 2.22 10.59
N ILE A 26 -3.05 2.44 10.27
CA ILE A 26 -2.62 2.78 8.90
C ILE A 26 -2.91 1.64 7.93
N LEU A 27 -2.65 0.40 8.34
CA LEU A 27 -2.96 -0.80 7.56
C LEU A 27 -4.47 -0.93 7.33
N ALA A 28 -5.29 -0.76 8.37
CA ALA A 28 -6.74 -0.79 8.24
C ALA A 28 -7.25 0.31 7.30
N LEU A 29 -6.67 1.51 7.37
CA LEU A 29 -7.00 2.63 6.51
C LEU A 29 -6.62 2.33 5.04
N LEU A 30 -5.43 1.77 4.81
CA LEU A 30 -4.99 1.33 3.48
C LEU A 30 -5.89 0.23 2.90
N LEU A 31 -6.30 -0.75 3.72
CA LEU A 31 -7.24 -1.79 3.31
C LEU A 31 -8.62 -1.21 2.99
N MET A 32 -9.14 -0.30 3.82
CA MET A 32 -10.42 0.37 3.57
C MET A 32 -10.39 1.16 2.26
N LEU A 33 -9.32 1.89 1.99
CA LEU A 33 -9.16 2.63 0.73
C LEU A 33 -9.01 1.71 -0.48
N SER A 34 -8.34 0.57 -0.32
CA SER A 34 -8.22 -0.44 -1.36
C SER A 34 -9.59 -1.04 -1.72
N LEU A 35 -10.41 -1.32 -0.70
CA LEU A 35 -11.80 -1.75 -0.88
C LEU A 35 -12.62 -0.69 -1.62
N LEU A 36 -12.50 0.58 -1.25
CA LEU A 36 -13.19 1.68 -1.94
C LEU A 36 -12.78 1.79 -3.41
N GLY A 37 -11.49 1.71 -3.72
CA GLY A 37 -10.98 1.72 -5.09
C GLY A 37 -11.49 0.53 -5.91
N MET A 38 -11.57 -0.65 -5.29
CA MET A 38 -12.15 -1.84 -5.90
C MET A 38 -13.64 -1.69 -6.19
N HIS A 39 -14.42 -1.16 -5.24
CA HIS A 39 -15.84 -0.88 -5.43
C HIS A 39 -16.07 0.07 -6.61
N GLN A 40 -15.31 1.18 -6.68
CA GLN A 40 -15.40 2.11 -7.80
C GLN A 40 -15.03 1.46 -9.14
N GLY A 41 -14.02 0.59 -9.14
CA GLY A 41 -13.60 -0.14 -10.33
C GLY A 41 -14.68 -1.11 -10.83
N ILE A 42 -15.37 -1.80 -9.92
CA ILE A 42 -16.49 -2.69 -10.23
C ILE A 42 -17.67 -1.90 -10.80
N ASP A 43 -18.01 -0.76 -10.19
CA ASP A 43 -19.10 0.08 -10.68
C ASP A 43 -18.82 0.61 -12.09
N GLN A 44 -17.58 1.01 -12.36
CA GLN A 44 -17.15 1.43 -13.70
C GLN A 44 -17.25 0.27 -14.69
N TYR A 45 -16.74 -0.91 -14.33
CA TYR A 45 -16.81 -2.10 -15.17
C TYR A 45 -18.26 -2.48 -15.52
N ASN A 46 -19.16 -2.43 -14.53
CA ASN A 46 -20.58 -2.74 -14.74
C ASN A 46 -21.24 -1.74 -15.70
N ARG A 47 -20.96 -0.44 -15.56
CA ARG A 47 -21.45 0.58 -16.50
C ARG A 47 -20.95 0.32 -17.93
N ASP A 48 -19.67 0.01 -18.09
CA ASP A 48 -19.09 -0.27 -19.41
C ASP A 48 -19.70 -1.55 -20.02
N LEU A 49 -20.05 -2.53 -19.18
CA LEU A 49 -20.70 -3.77 -19.60
C LEU A 49 -22.17 -3.55 -19.99
N GLU A 50 -22.88 -2.66 -19.31
CA GLU A 50 -24.23 -2.23 -19.69
C GLU A 50 -24.22 -1.51 -21.05
N VAL A 51 -23.27 -0.59 -21.26
CA VAL A 51 -23.08 0.11 -22.54
C VAL A 51 -22.76 -0.87 -23.66
N TYR A 52 -21.85 -1.83 -23.41
CA TYR A 52 -21.51 -2.90 -24.35
C TYR A 52 -22.74 -3.73 -24.77
N ASN A 53 -23.57 -4.13 -23.80
CA ASN A 53 -24.79 -4.91 -24.08
C ASN A 53 -25.83 -4.10 -24.87
N GLN A 54 -25.98 -2.80 -24.59
CA GLN A 54 -26.87 -1.93 -25.35
C GLN A 54 -26.42 -1.78 -26.82
N GLN A 55 -25.12 -1.63 -27.05
CA GLN A 55 -24.55 -1.51 -28.40
C GLN A 55 -24.71 -2.80 -29.21
N LEU A 56 -24.57 -3.97 -28.56
CA LEU A 56 -24.85 -5.27 -29.18
C LEU A 56 -26.30 -5.41 -29.62
N GLN A 57 -27.25 -4.98 -28.77
CA GLN A 57 -28.68 -5.02 -29.11
C GLN A 57 -29.02 -4.10 -30.29
N ALA A 58 -28.46 -2.89 -30.32
CA ALA A 58 -28.69 -1.94 -31.42
C ALA A 58 -28.13 -2.42 -32.77
N THR A 59 -27.03 -3.19 -32.76
CA THR A 59 -26.41 -3.75 -33.97
C THR A 59 -27.13 -5.02 -34.45
N GLY A 60 -27.80 -5.75 -33.56
CA GLY A 60 -28.60 -6.94 -33.91
C GLY A 60 -29.83 -6.65 -34.77
N ASP A 61 -30.40 -5.45 -34.67
CA ASP A 61 -31.60 -5.02 -35.42
C ASP A 61 -31.28 -4.41 -36.81
N THR A 62 -30.02 -4.09 -37.10
CA THR A 62 -29.59 -3.55 -38.40
C THR A 62 -28.62 -4.53 -39.05
N ALA A 63 -29.11 -5.26 -40.07
CA ALA A 63 -28.36 -6.26 -40.83
C ALA A 63 -27.27 -5.66 -41.75
N ASP A 64 -26.46 -4.71 -41.24
CA ASP A 64 -25.33 -4.13 -41.95
C ASP A 64 -24.00 -4.69 -41.42
N PRO A 65 -23.30 -5.55 -42.18
CA PRO A 65 -22.10 -6.26 -41.72
C PRO A 65 -20.83 -5.38 -41.64
N VAL A 66 -20.96 -4.06 -41.77
CA VAL A 66 -19.85 -3.09 -41.78
C VAL A 66 -19.79 -2.25 -40.48
N GLY A 67 -20.76 -2.42 -39.58
CA GLY A 67 -20.73 -1.78 -38.25
C GLY A 67 -19.63 -2.36 -37.37
N MET A 68 -18.78 -1.49 -36.79
CA MET A 68 -17.75 -1.89 -35.82
C MET A 68 -18.40 -2.73 -34.70
N MET A 69 -17.98 -3.99 -34.56
CA MET A 69 -18.40 -4.80 -33.41
C MET A 69 -17.96 -4.11 -32.12
N PRO A 70 -18.84 -3.95 -31.12
CA PRO A 70 -18.46 -3.40 -29.83
C PRO A 70 -17.33 -4.23 -29.20
N GLU A 71 -16.36 -3.57 -28.59
CA GLU A 71 -15.29 -4.26 -27.86
C GLU A 71 -15.74 -4.55 -26.41
N ARG A 72 -15.52 -5.79 -25.95
CA ARG A 72 -15.91 -6.18 -24.59
C ARG A 72 -15.02 -5.44 -23.56
N PRO A 73 -15.61 -4.83 -22.52
CA PRO A 73 -14.83 -4.17 -21.48
C PRO A 73 -13.91 -5.16 -20.75
N SER A 74 -12.67 -4.71 -20.52
CA SER A 74 -11.63 -5.52 -19.88
C SER A 74 -11.70 -5.39 -18.36
N ILE A 75 -11.47 -6.51 -17.66
CA ILE A 75 -11.34 -6.56 -16.20
C ILE A 75 -10.18 -5.67 -15.70
N LEU A 76 -9.22 -5.35 -16.58
CA LEU A 76 -8.11 -4.43 -16.30
C LEU A 76 -8.58 -3.06 -15.78
N ILE A 77 -9.79 -2.63 -16.11
CA ILE A 77 -10.39 -1.38 -15.61
C ILE A 77 -10.46 -1.37 -14.07
N ILE A 78 -10.85 -2.49 -13.47
CA ILE A 78 -10.93 -2.64 -12.01
C ILE A 78 -9.52 -2.49 -11.40
N PHE A 79 -8.53 -3.15 -12.01
CA PHE A 79 -7.14 -3.09 -11.55
C PHE A 79 -6.55 -1.68 -11.69
N ARG A 80 -6.82 -0.96 -12.78
CA ARG A 80 -6.37 0.43 -12.96
C ARG A 80 -6.98 1.36 -11.91
N GLN A 81 -8.24 1.16 -11.55
CA GLN A 81 -8.89 1.97 -10.52
C GLN A 81 -8.28 1.71 -9.13
N LEU A 82 -7.97 0.44 -8.84
CA LEU A 82 -7.28 0.05 -7.62
C LEU A 82 -5.86 0.62 -7.57
N GLU A 83 -5.10 0.54 -8.67
CA GLU A 83 -3.76 1.13 -8.79
C GLU A 83 -3.79 2.64 -8.55
N SER A 84 -4.70 3.36 -9.21
CA SER A 84 -4.84 4.81 -9.05
C SER A 84 -5.14 5.20 -7.60
N SER A 85 -6.04 4.46 -6.95
CA SER A 85 -6.38 4.67 -5.53
C SER A 85 -5.18 4.43 -4.62
N LEU A 86 -4.45 3.33 -4.82
CA LEU A 86 -3.24 3.02 -4.06
C LEU A 86 -2.14 4.06 -4.28
N MET A 87 -2.00 4.61 -5.48
CA MET A 87 -0.99 5.61 -5.77
C MET A 87 -1.23 6.90 -4.98
N VAL A 88 -2.46 7.42 -5.02
CA VAL A 88 -2.82 8.66 -4.33
C VAL A 88 -2.78 8.47 -2.82
N PHE A 89 -3.52 7.50 -2.30
CA PHE A 89 -3.64 7.32 -0.86
C PHE A 89 -2.42 6.66 -0.23
N GLY A 90 -1.81 5.69 -0.93
CA GLY A 90 -0.56 5.07 -0.49
C GLY A 90 0.58 6.08 -0.44
N GLY A 91 0.64 7.03 -1.37
CA GLY A 91 1.61 8.12 -1.32
C GLY A 91 1.45 9.01 -0.08
N VAL A 92 0.21 9.43 0.22
CA VAL A 92 -0.07 10.24 1.42
C VAL A 92 0.24 9.47 2.70
N LEU A 93 -0.17 8.21 2.79
CA LEU A 93 0.13 7.36 3.94
C LEU A 93 1.63 7.10 4.09
N ALA A 94 2.36 6.89 3.00
CA ALA A 94 3.81 6.70 3.02
C ALA A 94 4.54 7.93 3.59
N ILE A 95 4.16 9.13 3.14
CA ILE A 95 4.73 10.39 3.65
C ILE A 95 4.38 10.58 5.13
N ALA A 96 3.12 10.37 5.51
CA ALA A 96 2.67 10.52 6.89
C ALA A 96 3.41 9.57 7.84
N THR A 97 3.56 8.30 7.44
CA THR A 97 4.24 7.29 8.25
C THR A 97 5.75 7.57 8.32
N GLY A 98 6.37 7.97 7.21
CA GLY A 98 7.77 8.40 7.20
C GLY A 98 8.04 9.58 8.13
N ALA A 99 7.14 10.57 8.15
CA ALA A 99 7.24 11.71 9.06
C ALA A 99 7.02 11.32 10.54
N ASP A 100 6.09 10.40 10.85
CA ASP A 100 5.88 9.88 12.22
C ASP A 100 7.12 9.13 12.72
N LEU A 101 7.77 8.33 11.87
CA LEU A 101 9.01 7.62 12.19
C LEU A 101 10.15 8.61 12.52
N VAL A 102 10.37 9.61 11.66
CA VAL A 102 11.40 10.63 11.87
C VAL A 102 11.12 11.45 13.15
N SER A 103 9.86 11.83 13.40
CA SER A 103 9.49 12.57 14.62
C SER A 103 9.71 11.75 15.89
N LYS A 104 9.29 10.49 15.91
CA LYS A 104 9.51 9.58 17.05
C LYS A 104 10.98 9.45 17.40
N GLU A 105 11.85 9.35 16.38
CA GLU A 105 13.29 9.22 16.63
C GLU A 105 13.88 10.49 17.22
N LYS A 106 13.46 11.65 16.69
CA LYS A 106 13.91 12.95 17.18
C LYS A 106 13.45 13.22 18.62
N GLU A 107 12.21 12.85 18.96
CA GLU A 107 11.62 13.07 20.28
C GLU A 107 12.20 12.12 21.35
N SER A 108 12.34 10.82 21.01
CA SER A 108 12.86 9.82 21.94
C SER A 108 14.36 9.98 22.24
N ARG A 109 15.12 10.66 21.35
CA ARG A 109 16.59 10.77 21.39
C ARG A 109 17.26 9.42 21.69
N SER A 110 16.61 8.32 21.28
CA SER A 110 16.96 6.96 21.71
C SER A 110 18.41 6.63 21.34
N LEU A 111 18.85 7.11 20.18
CA LEU A 111 20.22 6.96 19.68
C LEU A 111 21.26 7.59 20.62
N LYS A 112 21.01 8.80 21.13
CA LYS A 112 21.94 9.49 22.04
C LYS A 112 22.04 8.78 23.39
N THR A 113 20.92 8.21 23.85
CA THR A 113 20.84 7.48 25.12
C THR A 113 21.48 6.09 25.03
N LEU A 114 21.31 5.38 23.91
CA LEU A 114 21.94 4.07 23.65
C LEU A 114 23.46 4.18 23.47
N LEU A 115 23.94 5.25 22.85
CA LEU A 115 25.37 5.54 22.71
C LEU A 115 26.06 5.92 24.04
N ALA A 116 25.29 6.19 25.09
CA ALA A 116 25.81 6.57 26.42
C ALA A 116 26.06 5.36 27.34
N ARG A 117 25.59 4.15 27.00
CA ARG A 117 25.86 2.90 27.73
C ARG A 117 26.96 2.08 27.03
N PRO A 118 27.76 1.27 27.74
CA PRO A 118 28.87 0.52 27.17
C PRO A 118 28.34 -0.72 26.44
N ILE A 119 27.81 -0.52 25.24
CA ILE A 119 27.34 -1.56 24.32
C ILE A 119 27.92 -1.20 22.94
N TYR A 120 28.32 -2.21 22.15
CA TYR A 120 28.96 -1.99 20.84
C TYR A 120 28.06 -1.15 19.92
N ARG A 121 28.55 0.04 19.55
CA ARG A 121 27.79 1.09 18.86
C ARG A 121 27.36 0.66 17.46
N ASP A 122 28.18 -0.15 16.80
CA ASP A 122 27.98 -0.56 15.41
C ASP A 122 26.85 -1.59 15.28
N GLU A 123 26.64 -2.44 16.30
CA GLU A 123 25.54 -3.42 16.33
C GLU A 123 24.18 -2.75 16.54
N ILE A 124 24.13 -1.71 17.37
CA ILE A 124 22.90 -0.94 17.64
C ILE A 124 22.52 -0.08 16.43
N ILE A 125 23.50 0.60 15.82
CA ILE A 125 23.25 1.44 14.64
C ILE A 125 22.76 0.59 13.47
N ASN A 126 23.42 -0.54 13.19
CA ASN A 126 23.00 -1.43 12.10
C ASN A 126 21.67 -2.12 12.41
N GLY A 127 21.44 -2.56 13.64
CA GLY A 127 20.16 -3.17 14.04
C GLY A 127 18.99 -2.20 13.92
N LYS A 128 19.19 -0.93 14.28
CA LYS A 128 18.15 0.11 14.22
C LYS A 128 17.93 0.66 12.81
N ALA A 129 18.98 0.74 12.00
CA ALA A 129 18.86 1.05 10.58
C ALA A 129 18.08 -0.07 9.84
N LEU A 130 18.44 -1.33 10.06
CA LEU A 130 17.76 -2.47 9.45
C LEU A 130 16.31 -2.62 9.93
N GLY A 131 16.05 -2.39 11.23
CA GLY A 131 14.69 -2.43 11.79
C GLY A 131 13.80 -1.23 11.43
N GLY A 132 14.39 -0.09 11.04
CA GLY A 132 13.66 1.10 10.61
C GLY A 132 13.47 1.24 9.10
N MET A 133 14.15 0.41 8.30
CA MET A 133 13.99 0.34 6.83
C MET A 133 12.79 -0.50 6.38
N THR A 134 12.09 -1.14 7.30
CA THR A 134 10.88 -1.96 7.10
C THR A 134 9.63 -1.20 7.49
#